data_AF-N1ZUJ3-F1
#
_entry.id   AF-N1ZUJ3-F1
#
_cell.length_a   1.000
_cell.length_b   1.000
_cell.length_c   1.000
_cell.angle_alpha   90.00
_cell.angle_beta   90.00
_cell.angle_gamma   90.00
#
_symmetry.space_group_name_H-M   'P 1'
#
loop_
_entity.id
_entity.type
_entity.pdbx_description
1 polymer ?
#
loop_
_entity_poly.entity_id
_entity_poly.type
_entity_poly.pdbx_seq_one_letter_code
_entity_poly.pdbx_strand_id
1 'polypeptide(L)'
;MPNNRIRELRKSLGLSQEALAKELGTTQQAVSRMENNAYDIPTDILLNMSDTYNVTTDYILGISDVKRDYNGQYRMNQEMDKCYDIVRRYQKLSEINQKTLRCILERLEQAQVESEEASAKEVDKNAENSDL
;
A
#
# COMPACT_ATOMS: atom_id res chain seq x y z
N MET A 1 -6.98 17.17 18.59
CA MET A 1 -8.15 16.29 18.44
C MET A 1 -7.66 14.90 18.06
N PRO A 2 -7.77 13.89 18.93
CA PRO A 2 -7.29 12.55 18.62
C PRO A 2 -8.38 11.77 17.87
N ASN A 3 -7.99 10.85 17.00
CA ASN A 3 -8.85 9.89 16.29
C ASN A 3 -9.44 10.39 14.97
N ASN A 4 -8.55 10.76 14.05
CA ASN A 4 -8.87 10.73 12.63
C ASN A 4 -8.24 9.46 12.04
N ARG A 5 -9.07 8.58 11.47
CA ARG A 5 -8.66 7.25 11.00
C ARG A 5 -7.70 7.31 9.81
N ILE A 6 -7.80 8.34 8.97
CA ILE A 6 -6.85 8.59 7.88
C ILE A 6 -5.46 8.90 8.45
N ARG A 7 -5.39 9.77 9.47
CA ARG A 7 -4.12 10.09 10.15
C ARG A 7 -3.49 8.86 10.79
N GLU A 8 -4.29 8.01 11.41
CA GLU A 8 -3.81 6.77 12.03
C GLU A 8 -3.29 5.77 11.00
N LEU A 9 -4.04 5.55 9.92
CA LEU A 9 -3.61 4.70 8.80
C LEU A 9 -2.27 5.21 8.24
N ARG A 10 -2.18 6.50 7.92
CA ARG A 10 -0.95 7.10 7.41
C ARG A 10 0.25 6.87 8.32
N LYS A 11 0.07 7.12 9.63
CA LYS A 11 1.15 6.93 10.62
C LYS A 11 1.54 5.48 10.77
N SER A 12 0.59 4.54 10.70
CA SER A 12 0.89 3.11 10.77
C SER A 12 1.72 2.61 9.58
N LEU A 13 1.61 3.29 8.44
CA LEU A 13 2.40 3.06 7.23
C LEU A 13 3.72 3.85 7.20
N GLY A 14 4.00 4.69 8.20
CA GLY A 14 5.21 5.52 8.24
C GLY A 14 5.23 6.64 7.18
N LEU A 15 4.09 7.00 6.59
CA LEU A 15 4.02 7.93 5.47
C LEU A 15 3.94 9.40 5.93
N SER A 16 4.55 10.29 5.15
CA SER A 16 4.30 11.74 5.26
C SER A 16 2.94 12.10 4.61
N GLN A 17 2.39 13.29 4.92
CA GLN A 17 1.15 13.74 4.27
C GLN A 17 1.32 13.91 2.76
N GLU A 18 2.51 14.27 2.30
CA GLU A 18 2.86 14.37 0.87
C GLU A 18 2.93 13.00 0.21
N ALA A 19 3.52 12.01 0.89
CA ALA A 19 3.59 10.64 0.38
C ALA A 19 2.19 10.04 0.22
N LEU A 20 1.32 10.21 1.24
CA LEU A 20 -0.07 9.78 1.15
C LEU A 20 -0.83 10.52 0.04
N ALA A 21 -0.59 11.82 -0.13
CA ALA A 21 -1.24 12.58 -1.19
C ALA A 21 -0.88 12.05 -2.58
N LYS A 22 0.40 11.71 -2.80
CA LYS A 22 0.87 11.10 -4.05
C LYS A 22 0.22 9.75 -4.30
N GLU A 23 0.09 8.90 -3.29
CA GLU A 23 -0.55 7.58 -3.37
C GLU A 23 -2.04 7.69 -3.72
N LEU A 24 -2.73 8.66 -3.12
CA LEU A 24 -4.16 8.89 -3.34
C LEU A 24 -4.46 9.75 -4.58
N GLY A 25 -3.45 10.19 -5.33
CA GLY A 25 -3.62 11.07 -6.49
C GLY A 25 -4.20 12.45 -6.14
N THR A 26 -3.87 12.98 -4.96
CA THR A 26 -4.39 14.25 -4.44
C THR A 26 -3.26 15.19 -3.98
N THR A 27 -3.60 16.29 -3.32
CA THR A 27 -2.63 17.26 -2.79
C THR A 27 -2.36 17.07 -1.29
N GLN A 28 -1.17 17.43 -0.83
CA GLN A 28 -0.83 17.43 0.61
C GLN A 28 -1.83 18.27 1.42
N GLN A 29 -2.27 19.40 0.86
CA GLN A 29 -3.25 20.28 1.50
C GLN A 29 -4.60 19.56 1.66
N ALA A 30 -5.03 18.78 0.66
CA ALA A 30 -6.24 17.96 0.77
C ALA A 30 -6.10 16.91 1.88
N VAL A 31 -4.97 16.20 1.95
CA VAL A 31 -4.70 15.24 3.04
C VAL A 31 -4.72 15.91 4.41
N SER A 32 -4.04 17.05 4.56
CA SER A 32 -4.03 17.80 5.82
C SER A 32 -5.44 18.23 6.24
N ARG A 33 -6.29 18.66 5.29
CA ARG A 33 -7.69 19.00 5.56
C ARG A 33 -8.52 17.79 5.98
N MET A 34 -8.37 16.66 5.28
CA MET A 34 -9.05 15.39 5.63
C MET A 34 -8.69 14.94 7.05
N GLU A 35 -7.42 15.05 7.44
CA GLU A 35 -6.96 14.64 8.78
C GLU A 35 -7.41 15.57 9.91
N ASN A 36 -7.80 16.80 9.59
CA ASN A 36 -8.20 17.82 10.56
C ASN A 36 -9.73 17.98 10.64
N ASN A 37 -10.49 17.02 10.11
CA ASN A 37 -11.97 16.98 10.12
C ASN A 37 -12.61 18.24 9.49
N ALA A 38 -11.95 18.85 8.51
CA ALA A 38 -12.35 20.14 7.95
C ALA A 38 -13.07 20.05 6.59
N TYR A 39 -13.34 18.84 6.07
CA TYR A 39 -13.97 18.67 4.76
C TYR A 39 -14.58 17.28 4.55
N ASP A 40 -15.58 17.20 3.66
CA ASP A 40 -16.13 15.95 3.11
C ASP A 40 -15.05 15.23 2.30
N ILE A 41 -14.73 13.98 2.65
CA ILE A 41 -13.80 13.16 1.88
C ILE A 41 -14.46 12.87 0.52
N PRO A 42 -13.83 13.23 -0.62
CA PRO A 42 -14.38 12.89 -1.93
C PRO A 42 -14.59 11.37 -2.04
N THR A 43 -15.73 10.95 -2.59
CA THR A 43 -16.11 9.54 -2.70
C THR A 43 -15.03 8.71 -3.40
N ASP A 44 -14.41 9.26 -4.45
CA ASP A 44 -13.35 8.56 -5.20
C ASP A 44 -12.12 8.28 -4.33
N ILE A 45 -11.73 9.24 -3.48
CA ILE A 45 -10.61 9.07 -2.54
C ILE A 45 -11.01 8.08 -1.45
N LEU A 46 -12.25 8.14 -0.96
CA LEU A 46 -12.76 7.20 0.04
C LEU A 46 -12.76 5.75 -0.47
N LEU A 47 -13.20 5.54 -1.70
CA LEU A 47 -13.17 4.22 -2.37
C LEU A 47 -11.72 3.77 -2.60
N ASN A 48 -10.86 4.65 -3.11
CA ASN A 48 -9.45 4.32 -3.32
C ASN A 48 -8.74 3.92 -2.00
N MET A 49 -8.98 4.66 -0.92
CA MET A 49 -8.46 4.31 0.41
C MET A 49 -9.02 2.97 0.91
N SER A 50 -10.31 2.73 0.72
CA SER A 50 -10.98 1.47 1.11
C SER A 50 -10.32 0.27 0.42
N ASP A 51 -10.11 0.36 -0.89
CA ASP A 51 -9.52 -0.70 -1.70
C ASP A 51 -8.02 -0.89 -1.41
N THR A 52 -7.26 0.20 -1.41
CA THR A 52 -5.80 0.18 -1.24
C THR A 52 -5.39 -0.34 0.13
N TYR A 53 -6.07 0.11 1.18
CA TYR A 53 -5.74 -0.31 2.56
C TYR A 53 -6.54 -1.53 3.02
N ASN A 54 -7.40 -2.06 2.15
CA ASN A 54 -8.32 -3.15 2.44
C ASN A 54 -9.04 -2.92 3.78
N VAL A 55 -9.69 -1.76 3.88
CA VAL A 55 -10.50 -1.33 5.03
C VAL A 55 -11.88 -0.88 4.57
N THR A 56 -12.88 -0.89 5.45
CA THR A 56 -14.22 -0.39 5.12
C THR A 56 -14.26 1.14 5.09
N THR A 57 -15.18 1.69 4.31
CA THR A 57 -15.50 3.14 4.33
C THR A 57 -15.93 3.59 5.71
N ASP A 58 -16.70 2.78 6.43
CA ASP A 58 -17.17 3.07 7.79
C ASP A 58 -16.00 3.18 8.77
N TYR A 59 -14.95 2.37 8.59
CA TYR A 59 -13.72 2.49 9.36
C TYR A 59 -12.98 3.80 9.05
N ILE A 60 -12.87 4.19 7.77
CA ILE A 60 -12.22 5.44 7.36
C ILE A 60 -12.98 6.67 7.91
N LEU A 61 -14.31 6.63 7.88
CA LEU A 61 -15.18 7.68 8.39
C LEU A 61 -15.28 7.71 9.92
N GLY A 62 -14.74 6.70 10.61
CA GLY A 62 -14.82 6.58 12.08
C GLY A 62 -16.20 6.21 12.61
N ILE A 63 -17.07 5.67 11.77
CA ILE A 63 -18.40 5.15 12.12
C ILE A 63 -18.27 3.79 12.82
N SER A 64 -17.24 3.01 12.48
CA SER A 64 -16.96 1.68 13.03
C SER A 64 -15.48 1.48 13.32
N ASP A 65 -15.17 0.71 14.36
CA ASP A 65 -13.79 0.26 14.65
C ASP A 65 -13.42 -1.02 13.88
N VAL A 66 -14.39 -1.61 13.17
CA VAL A 66 -14.21 -2.82 12.39
C VAL A 66 -13.54 -2.48 11.07
N LYS A 67 -12.24 -2.77 10.97
CA LYS A 67 -11.43 -2.52 9.76
C LYS A 67 -11.99 -3.22 8.52
N ARG A 68 -12.51 -4.44 8.64
CA ARG A 68 -12.92 -5.28 7.50
C ARG A 68 -14.25 -5.96 7.80
N ASP A 69 -15.08 -6.10 6.78
CA ASP A 69 -16.24 -6.98 6.87
C ASP A 69 -15.79 -8.46 6.90
N TYR A 70 -16.76 -9.37 7.09
CA TYR A 70 -16.49 -10.80 7.19
C TYR A 70 -15.77 -11.34 5.94
N ASN A 71 -16.16 -10.88 4.76
CA ASN A 71 -15.55 -11.30 3.49
C ASN A 71 -14.11 -10.77 3.35
N GLY A 72 -13.86 -9.52 3.73
CA GLY A 72 -12.54 -8.93 3.75
C GLY A 72 -11.60 -9.62 4.75
N GLN A 73 -12.12 -10.03 5.91
CA GLN A 73 -11.36 -10.81 6.88
C GLN A 73 -11.05 -12.23 6.35
N TYR A 74 -12.01 -12.90 5.71
CA TYR A 74 -11.80 -14.21 5.10
C TYR A 74 -10.73 -14.18 4.00
N ARG A 75 -10.80 -13.22 3.08
CA ARG A 75 -9.78 -13.02 2.02
C ARG A 75 -8.40 -12.78 2.60
N MET A 76 -8.29 -11.93 3.61
CA MET A 76 -7.01 -11.66 4.27
C MET A 76 -6.44 -12.91 4.94
N ASN A 77 -7.29 -13.69 5.63
CA ASN A 77 -6.86 -14.93 6.26
C ASN A 77 -6.36 -15.94 5.21
N GLN A 78 -7.01 -16.05 4.05
CA GLN A 78 -6.53 -16.91 2.96
C GLN A 78 -5.17 -16.50 2.41
N GLU A 79 -4.93 -15.20 2.20
CA GLU A 79 -3.61 -14.72 1.77
C GLU A 79 -2.54 -14.92 2.85
N MET A 80 -2.90 -14.71 4.13
CA MET A 80 -2.01 -14.97 5.26
C MET A 80 -1.65 -16.44 5.39
N ASP A 81 -2.58 -17.35 5.13
CA ASP A 81 -2.34 -18.80 5.17
C ASP A 81 -1.29 -19.22 4.13
N LYS A 82 -1.26 -18.61 2.94
CA LYS A 82 -0.23 -18.88 1.93
C LYS A 82 1.18 -18.53 2.41
N CYS A 83 1.30 -17.47 3.19
CA CYS A 83 2.58 -16.96 3.70
C CYS A 83 2.96 -17.54 5.07
N TYR A 84 2.04 -18.23 5.75
CA TYR A 84 2.19 -18.68 7.14
C TYR A 84 3.47 -19.48 7.35
N ASP A 85 3.74 -20.46 6.49
CA ASP A 85 4.92 -21.32 6.60
C ASP A 85 6.23 -20.54 6.42
N ILE A 86 6.24 -19.55 5.53
CA ILE A 86 7.41 -18.70 5.27
C ILE A 86 7.69 -17.83 6.49
N VAL A 87 6.68 -17.14 7.02
CA VAL A 87 6.79 -16.28 8.21
C VAL A 87 7.25 -17.11 9.42
N ARG A 88 6.67 -18.29 9.61
CA ARG A 88 7.03 -19.19 10.72
C ARG A 88 8.49 -19.66 10.63
N ARG A 89 9.00 -19.94 9.42
CA ARG A 89 10.41 -20.31 9.22
C ARG A 89 11.32 -19.11 9.45
N TYR A 90 10.96 -17.94 8.94
CA TYR A 90 11.72 -16.71 9.11
C TYR A 90 11.91 -16.34 10.59
N GLN A 91 10.87 -16.44 11.41
CA GLN A 91 10.94 -16.18 12.85
C GLN A 91 11.92 -17.10 13.61
N LYS A 92 12.20 -18.29 13.08
CA LYS A 92 13.14 -19.26 13.69
C LYS A 92 14.60 -19.04 13.27
N LEU A 93 14.85 -18.16 12.31
CA LEU A 93 16.21 -17.84 11.86
C LEU A 93 16.92 -16.94 12.89
N SER A 94 18.25 -17.01 12.90
CA SER A 94 19.08 -16.04 13.64
C SER A 94 18.91 -14.63 13.05
N GLU A 95 19.20 -13.60 13.85
CA GLU A 95 19.12 -12.21 13.40
C GLU A 95 19.93 -11.93 12.13
N ILE A 96 21.10 -12.56 12.01
CA ILE A 96 21.97 -12.45 10.82
C ILE A 96 21.25 -13.02 9.60
N ASN A 97 20.71 -14.23 9.71
CA ASN A 97 20.03 -14.89 8.59
C ASN A 97 18.73 -14.18 8.21
N GLN A 98 18.01 -13.60 9.19
CA GLN A 98 16.86 -12.74 8.91
C GLN A 98 17.27 -11.50 8.12
N LYS A 99 18.36 -10.82 8.51
CA LYS A 99 18.92 -9.69 7.75
C LYS A 99 19.30 -10.10 6.33
N THR A 100 20.00 -11.22 6.18
CA THR A 100 20.40 -11.74 4.86
C THR A 100 19.18 -12.01 3.98
N LEU A 101 18.13 -12.66 4.51
CA LEU A 101 16.91 -12.92 3.75
C LEU A 101 16.23 -11.63 3.30
N ARG A 102 16.19 -10.59 4.15
CA ARG A 102 15.66 -9.28 3.78
C ARG A 102 16.45 -8.65 2.64
N CYS A 103 17.78 -8.65 2.70
CA CYS A 103 18.61 -8.11 1.62
C CYS A 103 18.42 -8.88 0.30
N ILE A 104 18.25 -10.21 0.36
CA ILE A 104 17.97 -11.01 -0.84
C ILE A 104 16.61 -10.62 -1.42
N LEU A 105 15.58 -10.49 -0.57
CA LEU A 105 14.24 -10.08 -0.99
C LEU A 105 14.27 -8.72 -1.69
N GLU A 106 14.89 -7.72 -1.06
CA GLU A 106 15.06 -6.36 -1.62
C GLU A 106 15.78 -6.40 -2.98
N ARG A 107 16.80 -7.25 -3.14
CA ARG A 107 17.53 -7.38 -4.40
C ARG A 107 16.67 -8.01 -5.51
N LEU A 108 15.83 -8.98 -5.16
CA LEU A 108 14.91 -9.63 -6.09
C LEU A 108 13.82 -8.66 -6.56
N GLU A 109 13.26 -7.87 -5.65
CA GLU A 109 12.29 -6.81 -5.98
C GLU A 109 12.91 -5.79 -6.96
N GLN A 110 14.14 -5.35 -6.68
CA GLN A 110 14.86 -4.43 -7.56
C GLN A 110 15.14 -5.03 -8.95
N ALA A 111 15.53 -6.31 -9.00
CA ALA A 111 15.79 -7.00 -10.26
C ALA A 111 14.52 -7.12 -11.13
N GLN A 112 13.36 -7.29 -10.50
CA GLN A 112 12.08 -7.37 -11.20
C GLN A 112 11.73 -6.02 -11.85
N VAL A 113 11.86 -4.90 -11.12
CA VAL A 113 11.65 -3.55 -11.64
C VAL A 113 12.60 -3.25 -12.81
N GLU A 114 13.88 -3.59 -12.68
CA GLU A 114 14.89 -3.43 -13.75
C GLU A 114 14.49 -4.20 -15.02
N SER A 115 13.95 -5.42 -14.88
CA SER A 115 13.52 -6.24 -16.01
C SER A 115 12.28 -5.68 -16.73
N GLU A 116 11.33 -5.12 -15.97
CA GLU A 116 10.11 -4.49 -16.50
C GLU A 116 10.44 -3.17 -17.24
N GLU A 117 11.35 -2.36 -16.69
CA GLU A 117 11.85 -1.13 -17.34
C GLU A 117 12.66 -1.42 -18.62
N ALA A 118 13.45 -2.48 -18.63
CA ALA A 118 14.20 -2.89 -19.81
C ALA A 118 13.25 -3.32 -20.95
N SER A 119 12.19 -4.05 -20.63
CA SER A 119 11.16 -4.46 -21.60
C SER A 119 10.37 -3.26 -22.14
N ALA A 120 10.03 -2.28 -21.30
CA ALA A 120 9.33 -1.07 -21.73
C ALA A 120 10.18 -0.22 -22.70
N LYS A 121 11.49 -0.11 -22.48
CA LYS A 121 12.41 0.64 -23.35
C LYS A 121 12.66 0.01 -24.72
N GLU A 122 12.44 -1.30 -24.87
CA GLU A 122 12.53 -1.98 -26.17
C GLU A 122 11.28 -1.81 -27.03
N VAL A 123 10.10 -1.67 -26.40
CA VAL A 123 8.83 -1.41 -27.10
C VAL A 123 8.82 -0.01 -27.71
N ASP A 124 9.28 1.02 -26.99
CA ASP A 124 9.35 2.40 -27.51
C ASP A 124 10.31 2.53 -28.71
N LYS A 125 11.46 1.84 -28.69
CA LYS A 125 12.43 1.86 -29.81
C LYS A 125 11.93 1.17 -31.07
N ASN A 126 11.07 0.16 -30.93
CA ASN A 126 10.50 -0.55 -32.07
C ASN A 126 9.32 0.20 -32.69
N ALA A 127 8.59 1.02 -31.91
CA ALA A 127 7.55 1.90 -32.42
C ALA A 127 8.11 3.07 -33.26
N GLU A 128 9.27 3.63 -32.87
CA GLU A 128 9.93 4.69 -33.65
C GLU A 128 10.54 4.21 -34.98
N ASN A 129 10.79 2.90 -35.11
CA ASN A 129 11.39 2.30 -36.31
C ASN A 129 10.37 1.74 -37.32
N SER A 130 9.06 1.79 -37.03
CA SER A 130 8.01 1.31 -37.94
C SER A 130 7.34 2.42 -38.78
N ASP A 131 7.70 3.68 -38.56
CA ASP A 131 7.18 4.85 -39.28
C ASP A 131 8.17 5.45 -40.32
N LEU A 132 9.18 4.67 -40.73
CA LEU A 132 10.13 4.98 -41.81
C LEU A 132 10.06 3.93 -42.93
#